data_AF-A0A2X2VCI9-F1
#
_entry.id   AF-A0A2X2VCI9-F1
#
_cell.length_a   1.000
_cell.length_b   1.000
_cell.length_c   1.000
_cell.angle_alpha   90.00
_cell.angle_beta   90.00
_cell.angle_gamma   90.00
#
_symmetry.space_group_name_H-M   'P 1'
#
loop_
_entity.id
_entity.type
_entity.pdbx_description
1 polymer ?
#
loop_
_entity_poly.entity_id
_entity_poly.type
_entity_poly.pdbx_seq_one_letter_code
_entity_poly.pdbx_strand_id
1 'polypeptide(L)'
;MKESRNLPIYKKAEEIFNALRTITDLFPEDNDYLQHLKANLLEDSMVIMAKISGAEAVKLYDIKMENAAIIRKAARDIMVSGNNLEFLGFSDAKYYKVIRNLIEDFRLLFIDWVTAFNPKHYIVDNWGLFNPPGISPDYIQRDDELDFLDDEAEES
;
A
#
# COMPACT_ATOMS: atom_id res chain seq x y z
N MET A 1 6.55 13.55 7.11
CA MET A 1 5.40 13.61 6.17
C MET A 1 5.72 14.24 4.80
N LYS A 2 6.62 15.25 4.67
CA LYS A 2 7.00 15.79 3.34
C LYS A 2 7.87 14.85 2.50
N GLU A 3 8.62 13.95 3.14
CA GLU A 3 9.58 13.08 2.46
C GLU A 3 8.93 11.93 1.69
N SER A 4 7.90 11.29 2.24
CA SER A 4 7.22 10.16 1.60
C SER A 4 6.57 10.52 0.26
N ARG A 5 6.06 11.74 0.11
CA ARG A 5 5.42 12.21 -1.14
C ARG A 5 6.37 12.33 -2.32
N ASN A 6 7.68 12.39 -2.06
CA ASN A 6 8.68 12.45 -3.12
C ASN A 6 9.05 11.06 -3.66
N LEU A 7 8.69 9.99 -2.93
CA LEU A 7 9.02 8.63 -3.32
C LEU A 7 8.36 8.25 -4.64
N PRO A 8 9.07 7.52 -5.52
CA PRO A 8 8.50 7.02 -6.77
C PRO A 8 7.21 6.22 -6.56
N ILE A 9 7.17 5.35 -5.54
CA ILE A 9 6.00 4.53 -5.22
C ILE A 9 4.79 5.37 -4.82
N TYR A 10 4.99 6.45 -4.06
CA TYR A 10 3.91 7.35 -3.65
C TYR A 10 3.34 8.09 -4.87
N LYS A 11 4.22 8.64 -5.72
CA LYS A 11 3.80 9.34 -6.95
C LYS A 11 3.02 8.42 -7.88
N LYS A 12 3.43 7.15 -8.00
CA LYS A 12 2.69 6.16 -8.79
C LYS A 12 1.33 5.83 -8.15
N ALA A 13 1.23 5.75 -6.81
CA ALA A 13 -0.06 5.60 -6.12
C ALA A 13 -1.01 6.79 -6.37
N GLU A 14 -0.48 8.01 -6.39
CA GLU A 14 -1.25 9.22 -6.71
C GLU A 14 -1.71 9.25 -8.18
N GLU A 15 -0.87 8.77 -9.10
CA GLU A 15 -1.25 8.58 -10.51
C GLU A 15 -2.41 7.57 -10.65
N ILE A 16 -2.34 6.43 -9.93
CA ILE A 16 -3.43 5.45 -9.86
C ILE A 16 -4.72 6.09 -9.34
N PHE A 17 -4.65 6.84 -8.24
CA PHE A 17 -5.81 7.52 -7.67
C PHE A 17 -6.48 8.45 -8.69
N ASN A 18 -5.70 9.28 -9.36
CA ASN A 18 -6.21 10.22 -10.35
C ASN A 18 -6.83 9.52 -11.56
N ALA A 19 -6.21 8.42 -12.02
CA ALA A 19 -6.76 7.61 -13.10
C ALA A 19 -8.07 6.92 -12.70
N LEU A 20 -8.14 6.36 -11.48
CA LEU A 20 -9.36 5.75 -10.94
C LEU A 20 -10.48 6.78 -10.83
N ARG A 21 -10.21 7.96 -10.27
CA ARG A 21 -11.19 9.06 -10.20
C ARG A 21 -11.74 9.40 -11.59
N THR A 22 -10.85 9.59 -12.56
CA THR A 22 -11.23 9.94 -13.93
C THR A 22 -12.12 8.86 -14.58
N ILE A 23 -11.77 7.58 -14.43
CA ILE A 23 -12.55 6.48 -15.02
C ILE A 23 -13.89 6.29 -14.31
N THR A 24 -13.89 6.35 -12.99
CA THR A 24 -15.10 6.15 -12.17
C THR A 24 -16.06 7.34 -12.20
N ASP A 25 -15.61 8.53 -12.64
CA ASP A 25 -16.50 9.65 -12.96
C ASP A 25 -17.39 9.39 -14.18
N LEU A 26 -17.09 8.36 -14.98
CA LEU A 26 -17.95 7.91 -16.08
C LEU A 26 -19.06 6.93 -15.64
N PHE A 27 -19.08 6.53 -14.36
CA PHE A 27 -20.10 5.61 -13.86
C PHE A 27 -21.45 6.32 -13.73
N PRO A 28 -22.56 5.69 -14.19
CA PRO A 28 -23.90 6.27 -14.05
C PRO A 28 -24.26 6.55 -12.59
N GLU A 29 -24.76 7.74 -12.30
CA GLU A 29 -25.14 8.17 -10.95
C GLU A 29 -26.30 7.36 -10.36
N ASP A 30 -27.17 6.82 -11.22
CA ASP A 30 -28.33 6.00 -10.86
C ASP A 30 -28.01 4.50 -10.70
N ASN A 31 -26.75 4.11 -10.87
CA ASN A 31 -26.29 2.73 -10.66
C ASN A 31 -25.59 2.59 -9.30
N ASP A 32 -26.36 2.24 -8.27
CA ASP A 32 -25.87 2.08 -6.88
C ASP A 32 -24.66 1.13 -6.77
N TYR A 33 -24.63 0.05 -7.55
CA TYR A 33 -23.53 -0.91 -7.54
C TYR A 33 -22.22 -0.29 -8.04
N LEU A 34 -22.28 0.45 -9.14
CA LEU A 34 -21.11 1.14 -9.69
C LEU A 34 -20.67 2.29 -8.78
N GLN A 35 -21.61 3.01 -8.15
CA GLN A 35 -21.26 4.06 -7.18
C GLN A 35 -20.59 3.48 -5.92
N HIS A 36 -21.06 2.34 -5.42
CA HIS A 36 -20.38 1.66 -4.32
C HIS A 36 -18.98 1.16 -4.73
N LEU A 37 -18.85 0.59 -5.94
CA LEU A 37 -17.57 0.18 -6.48
C LEU A 37 -16.59 1.36 -6.63
N LYS A 38 -17.07 2.52 -7.08
CA LYS A 38 -16.30 3.76 -7.15
C LYS A 38 -15.75 4.15 -5.77
N ALA A 39 -16.60 4.15 -4.74
CA ALA A 39 -16.18 4.47 -3.38
C ALA A 39 -15.06 3.53 -2.91
N ASN A 40 -15.24 2.21 -3.09
CA ASN A 40 -14.25 1.20 -2.69
C ASN A 40 -12.91 1.37 -3.43
N LEU A 41 -12.94 1.60 -4.74
CA LEU A 41 -11.74 1.81 -5.56
C LEU A 41 -10.94 3.04 -5.11
N LEU A 42 -11.64 4.15 -4.84
CA LEU A 42 -11.00 5.38 -4.37
C LEU A 42 -10.45 5.22 -2.96
N GLU A 43 -11.18 4.53 -2.07
CA GLU A 43 -10.72 4.21 -0.73
C GLU A 43 -9.46 3.35 -0.75
N ASP A 44 -9.44 2.24 -1.49
CA ASP A 44 -8.27 1.36 -1.61
C ASP A 44 -7.03 2.15 -2.09
N SER A 45 -7.21 3.06 -3.06
CA SER A 45 -6.11 3.88 -3.56
C SER A 45 -5.63 4.92 -2.53
N MET A 46 -6.52 5.51 -1.74
CA MET A 46 -6.15 6.38 -0.62
C MET A 46 -5.43 5.60 0.49
N VAL A 47 -5.87 4.38 0.79
CA VAL A 47 -5.24 3.48 1.77
C VAL A 47 -3.79 3.20 1.36
N ILE A 48 -3.50 2.95 0.08
CA ILE A 48 -2.12 2.76 -0.40
C ILE A 48 -1.24 3.96 -0.03
N MET A 49 -1.68 5.19 -0.35
CA MET A 49 -0.91 6.41 -0.06
C MET A 49 -0.72 6.65 1.44
N ALA A 50 -1.77 6.39 2.24
CA ALA A 50 -1.72 6.53 3.68
C ALA A 50 -0.72 5.53 4.31
N LYS A 51 -0.73 4.28 3.86
CA LYS A 51 0.14 3.22 4.39
C LYS A 51 1.59 3.37 3.95
N ILE A 52 1.85 3.89 2.75
CA ILE A 52 3.21 4.31 2.36
C ILE A 52 3.71 5.39 3.34
N SER A 53 2.89 6.41 3.60
CA SER A 53 3.28 7.49 4.52
C SER A 53 3.48 7.01 5.95
N GLY A 54 2.67 6.06 6.42
CA GLY A 54 2.80 5.46 7.74
C GLY A 54 4.08 4.64 7.89
N ALA A 55 4.40 3.81 6.89
CA ALA A 55 5.63 3.03 6.87
C ALA A 55 6.89 3.91 6.82
N GLU A 56 6.87 5.01 6.06
CA GLU A 56 8.00 5.96 6.00
C GLU A 56 8.18 6.79 7.28
N ALA A 57 7.17 6.87 8.14
CA ALA A 57 7.24 7.62 9.38
C ALA A 57 7.88 6.83 10.54
N VAL A 58 8.25 5.56 10.32
CA VAL A 58 8.82 4.69 11.34
C VAL A 58 10.06 3.97 10.81
N LYS A 59 10.93 3.51 11.72
CA LYS A 59 12.08 2.65 11.40
C LYS A 59 11.73 1.15 11.44
N LEU A 60 10.67 0.80 12.17
CA LEU A 60 10.28 -0.57 12.53
C LEU A 60 9.86 -1.41 11.32
N TYR A 61 10.62 -2.48 11.05
CA TYR A 61 10.44 -3.44 9.97
C TYR A 61 9.10 -4.16 10.06
N ASP A 62 8.72 -4.63 11.24
CA ASP A 62 7.46 -5.32 11.50
C ASP A 62 6.26 -4.42 11.11
N ILE A 63 6.24 -3.16 11.58
CA ILE A 63 5.24 -2.18 11.21
C ILE A 63 5.29 -1.86 9.70
N LYS A 64 6.47 -1.70 9.12
CA LYS A 64 6.62 -1.45 7.68
C LYS A 64 6.07 -2.62 6.85
N MET A 65 6.30 -3.85 7.27
CA MET A 65 5.79 -5.07 6.62
C MET A 65 4.27 -5.20 6.77
N GLU A 66 3.70 -4.84 7.92
CA GLU A 66 2.25 -4.77 8.10
C GLU A 66 1.62 -3.77 7.10
N ASN A 67 2.18 -2.56 7.01
CA ASN A 67 1.73 -1.55 6.05
C ASN A 67 1.87 -2.07 4.60
N ALA A 68 2.96 -2.75 4.27
CA ALA A 68 3.18 -3.35 2.95
C ALA A 68 2.13 -4.43 2.62
N ALA A 69 1.72 -5.24 3.59
CA ALA A 69 0.65 -6.23 3.40
C ALA A 69 -0.69 -5.56 3.08
N ILE A 70 -1.05 -4.48 3.78
CA ILE A 70 -2.28 -3.72 3.53
C ILE A 70 -2.24 -3.06 2.13
N ILE A 71 -1.10 -2.46 1.74
CA ILE A 71 -0.89 -1.90 0.40
C ILE A 71 -1.13 -2.96 -0.68
N ARG A 72 -0.53 -4.15 -0.52
CA ARG A 72 -0.69 -5.24 -1.48
C ARG A 72 -2.14 -5.72 -1.58
N LYS A 73 -2.86 -5.80 -0.46
CA LYS A 73 -4.30 -6.13 -0.44
C LYS A 73 -5.08 -5.09 -1.25
N ALA A 74 -4.93 -3.80 -0.95
CA ALA A 74 -5.64 -2.72 -1.64
C ALA A 74 -5.34 -2.70 -3.15
N ALA A 75 -4.07 -2.86 -3.54
CA ALA A 75 -3.69 -2.94 -4.95
C ALA A 75 -4.34 -4.14 -5.67
N ARG A 76 -4.46 -5.29 -4.99
CA ARG A 76 -5.13 -6.48 -5.53
C ARG A 76 -6.62 -6.27 -5.68
N ASP A 77 -7.27 -5.61 -4.73
CA ASP A 77 -8.70 -5.33 -4.78
C ASP A 77 -9.02 -4.37 -5.94
N ILE A 78 -8.17 -3.37 -6.17
CA ILE A 78 -8.22 -2.53 -7.39
C ILE A 78 -8.09 -3.41 -8.65
N MET A 79 -7.12 -4.33 -8.73
CA MET A 79 -6.98 -5.17 -9.94
C MET A 79 -8.21 -6.04 -10.23
N VAL A 80 -8.78 -6.66 -9.19
CA VAL A 80 -9.90 -7.62 -9.33
C VAL A 80 -11.21 -6.90 -9.63
N SER A 81 -11.43 -5.72 -9.06
CA SER A 81 -12.64 -4.91 -9.26
C SER A 81 -12.95 -4.63 -10.73
N GLY A 82 -11.91 -4.50 -11.57
CA GLY A 82 -12.06 -4.30 -13.01
C GLY A 82 -12.70 -5.46 -13.78
N ASN A 83 -12.70 -6.67 -13.24
CA ASN A 83 -13.24 -7.85 -13.91
C ASN A 83 -14.77 -7.83 -13.97
N ASN A 84 -15.40 -7.15 -13.01
CA ASN A 84 -16.86 -7.11 -12.91
C ASN A 84 -17.46 -5.98 -13.76
N LEU A 85 -16.66 -5.05 -14.29
CA LEU A 85 -17.16 -3.86 -14.98
C LEU A 85 -17.95 -4.18 -16.25
N GLU A 86 -17.47 -5.11 -17.08
CA GLU A 86 -18.20 -5.54 -18.28
C GLU A 86 -19.51 -6.25 -17.92
N PHE A 87 -19.47 -7.10 -16.89
CA PHE A 87 -20.65 -7.79 -16.37
C PHE A 87 -21.70 -6.81 -15.81
N LEU A 88 -21.25 -5.71 -15.20
CA LEU A 88 -22.09 -4.64 -14.67
C LEU A 88 -22.57 -3.63 -15.74
N GLY A 89 -22.30 -3.89 -17.03
CA GLY A 89 -22.79 -3.09 -18.14
C GLY A 89 -21.97 -1.85 -18.46
N PHE A 90 -20.74 -1.71 -17.93
CA PHE A 90 -19.87 -0.58 -18.25
C PHE A 90 -19.19 -0.79 -19.62
N SER A 91 -19.71 -0.10 -20.64
CA SER A 91 -19.26 -0.19 -22.05
C SER A 91 -17.79 0.19 -22.27
N ASP A 92 -17.22 0.90 -21.30
CA ASP A 92 -15.92 1.52 -21.34
C ASP A 92 -14.88 0.80 -20.48
N ALA A 93 -15.16 -0.45 -20.10
CA ALA A 93 -14.27 -1.32 -19.31
C ALA A 93 -12.86 -1.49 -19.92
N LYS A 94 -12.71 -1.26 -21.24
CA LYS A 94 -11.41 -1.18 -21.92
C LYS A 94 -10.47 -0.15 -21.28
N TYR A 95 -10.99 0.96 -20.73
CA TYR A 95 -10.17 1.97 -20.06
C TYR A 95 -9.59 1.46 -18.75
N TYR A 96 -10.18 0.43 -18.14
CA TYR A 96 -9.63 -0.21 -16.96
C TYR A 96 -8.28 -0.91 -17.22
N LYS A 97 -7.95 -1.19 -18.50
CA LYS A 97 -6.60 -1.65 -18.87
C LYS A 97 -5.52 -0.65 -18.46
N VAL A 98 -5.83 0.66 -18.49
CA VAL A 98 -4.91 1.71 -18.02
C VAL A 98 -4.60 1.52 -16.53
N ILE A 99 -5.64 1.28 -15.71
CA ILE A 99 -5.47 1.03 -14.28
C ILE A 99 -4.62 -0.22 -14.04
N ARG A 100 -4.87 -1.31 -14.76
CA ARG A 100 -4.09 -2.55 -14.63
C ARG A 100 -2.60 -2.32 -14.92
N ASN A 101 -2.29 -1.58 -15.99
CA ASN A 101 -0.90 -1.24 -16.32
C ASN A 101 -0.24 -0.38 -15.22
N LEU A 102 -0.96 0.62 -14.69
CA LEU A 102 -0.45 1.46 -13.62
C LEU A 102 -0.17 0.66 -12.33
N ILE A 103 -1.03 -0.31 -12.01
CA ILE A 103 -0.81 -1.20 -10.87
C ILE A 103 0.40 -2.12 -11.11
N GLU A 104 0.65 -2.59 -12.33
CA GLU A 104 1.85 -3.37 -12.63
C GLU A 104 3.13 -2.53 -12.50
N ASP A 105 3.14 -1.28 -12.97
CA ASP A 105 4.25 -0.35 -12.75
C ASP A 105 4.46 -0.10 -11.24
N PHE A 106 3.36 0.10 -10.50
CA PHE A 106 3.39 0.24 -9.05
C PHE A 106 3.97 -0.99 -8.36
N ARG A 107 3.65 -2.20 -8.83
CA ARG A 107 4.15 -3.45 -8.27
C ARG A 107 5.68 -3.54 -8.34
N LEU A 108 6.28 -3.04 -9.41
CA LEU A 108 7.75 -3.00 -9.53
C LEU A 108 8.36 -2.06 -8.48
N LEU A 109 7.81 -0.85 -8.36
CA LEU A 109 8.24 0.13 -7.35
C LEU A 109 8.00 -0.36 -5.92
N PHE A 110 6.93 -1.12 -5.70
CA PHE A 110 6.62 -1.75 -4.42
C PHE A 110 7.67 -2.78 -4.00
N ILE A 111 8.15 -3.60 -4.95
CA ILE A 111 9.21 -4.58 -4.67
C ILE A 111 10.49 -3.87 -4.24
N ASP A 112 10.90 -2.84 -4.99
CA ASP A 112 12.10 -2.07 -4.68
C ASP A 112 11.98 -1.40 -3.31
N TRP A 113 10.80 -0.85 -3.01
CA TRP A 113 10.51 -0.18 -1.74
C TRP A 113 10.57 -1.15 -0.54
N VAL A 114 9.93 -2.32 -0.62
CA VAL A 114 9.97 -3.33 0.46
C VAL A 114 11.39 -3.88 0.66
N THR A 115 12.16 -4.05 -0.42
CA THR A 115 13.53 -4.56 -0.36
C THR A 115 14.47 -3.60 0.39
N ALA A 116 14.13 -2.31 0.46
CA ALA A 116 14.90 -1.31 1.20
C ALA A 116 14.68 -1.34 2.72
N PHE A 117 13.74 -2.15 3.24
CA PHE A 117 13.49 -2.20 4.68
C PHE A 117 14.64 -2.88 5.42
N ASN A 118 15.05 -2.32 6.56
CA ASN A 118 16.11 -2.88 7.38
C ASN A 118 15.55 -3.97 8.32
N PRO A 119 15.84 -5.27 8.10
CA PRO A 119 15.31 -6.35 8.93
C PRO A 119 15.88 -6.37 10.35
N LYS A 120 16.87 -5.52 10.66
CA LYS A 120 17.43 -5.40 12.01
C LYS A 120 16.65 -4.45 12.91
N HIS A 121 15.87 -3.53 12.34
CA HIS A 121 15.10 -2.56 13.12
C HIS A 121 13.70 -3.11 13.33
N TYR A 122 13.48 -4.05 14.25
CA TYR A 122 12.17 -4.69 14.43
C TYR A 122 11.84 -4.84 15.90
N ILE A 123 10.55 -4.92 16.20
CA ILE A 123 10.04 -5.47 17.45
C ILE A 123 9.44 -6.85 17.13
N VAL A 124 9.58 -7.82 18.05
CA VAL A 124 8.99 -9.15 17.85
C VAL A 124 7.48 -9.03 17.73
N ASP A 125 6.96 -9.39 16.56
CA ASP A 125 5.55 -9.63 16.32
C ASP A 125 5.18 -11.00 16.89
N ASN A 126 4.37 -11.00 17.95
CA ASN A 126 3.90 -12.21 18.61
C ASN A 126 2.82 -12.97 17.80
N TRP A 127 2.30 -12.40 16.70
CA TRP A 127 1.50 -13.13 15.71
C TRP A 127 2.37 -13.83 14.66
N GLY A 128 3.64 -13.41 14.53
CA GLY A 128 4.62 -14.04 13.65
C GLY A 128 4.51 -13.72 12.17
N LEU A 129 3.64 -12.79 11.78
CA LEU A 129 3.38 -12.48 10.37
C LEU A 129 4.44 -11.55 9.79
N PHE A 130 4.99 -10.66 10.62
CA PHE A 130 5.86 -9.57 10.18
C PHE A 130 7.26 -9.61 10.80
N ASN A 131 7.58 -10.69 11.50
CA ASN A 131 8.93 -10.96 11.98
C ASN A 131 9.93 -11.08 10.82
N PRO A 132 11.17 -10.60 10.98
CA PRO A 132 12.24 -10.89 10.03
C PRO A 132 12.45 -12.40 9.84
N PRO A 133 12.96 -12.84 8.67
CA PRO A 133 13.19 -14.25 8.41
C PRO A 133 14.05 -14.92 9.49
N GLY A 134 13.51 -15.98 10.10
CA GLY A 134 14.19 -16.76 11.13
C GLY A 134 13.90 -16.34 12.58
N ILE A 135 13.14 -15.28 12.81
CA ILE A 135 12.71 -14.87 14.15
C ILE A 135 11.40 -15.56 14.54
N SER A 136 11.42 -16.26 15.67
CA SER A 136 10.23 -16.90 16.25
C SER A 136 9.30 -15.86 16.89
N PRO A 137 7.96 -16.05 16.85
CA PRO A 137 7.03 -15.20 17.61
C PRO A 137 7.28 -15.22 19.13
N ASP A 138 7.90 -16.30 19.63
CA ASP A 138 8.28 -16.46 21.04
C ASP A 138 9.70 -15.95 21.35
N TYR A 139 10.38 -15.32 20.38
CA TYR A 139 11.71 -14.76 20.61
C TYR A 139 11.63 -13.63 21.63
N ILE A 140 12.44 -13.70 22.69
CA ILE A 140 12.57 -12.63 23.67
C ILE A 140 13.73 -11.75 23.21
N GLN A 141 13.40 -10.59 22.63
CA GLN A 141 14.39 -9.57 22.27
C GLN A 141 15.14 -9.06 23.49
N ARG A 142 16.45 -8.86 23.32
CA ARG A 142 17.30 -8.23 24.33
C ARG A 142 17.32 -6.71 24.13
N ASP A 143 17.61 -5.98 25.20
CA ASP A 143 17.67 -4.52 25.17
C ASP A 143 18.71 -4.00 24.14
N ASP A 144 19.86 -4.67 24.00
CA ASP A 144 20.92 -4.32 23.04
C ASP A 144 20.48 -4.45 21.56
N GLU A 145 19.37 -5.12 21.29
CA GLU A 145 18.81 -5.23 19.94
C GLU A 145 17.90 -4.04 19.59
N LEU A 146 17.60 -3.18 20.56
CA LEU A 146 16.70 -2.03 20.44
C LEU A 146 17.43 -0.68 20.40
N ASP A 147 18.77 -0.67 20.42
CA ASP A 147 19.61 0.54 20.41
C ASP A 147 19.25 1.53 19.29
N PHE A 148 18.70 1.06 18.16
CA PHE A 148 18.27 1.90 17.03
C PHE A 148 17.10 2.85 17.36
N LEU A 149 16.42 2.65 18.49
CA LEU A 149 15.38 3.53 19.02
C LEU A 149 15.97 4.76 19.72
N ASP A 150 17.18 4.63 20.28
CA ASP A 150 17.83 5.71 21.04
C ASP A 150 18.51 6.74 20.12
N ASP A 151 18.81 6.37 18.87
CA ASP A 151 19.38 7.24 17.82
C ASP A 151 18.51 8.48 17.50
N GLU A 152 17.29 8.60 18.04
CA GLU A 152 16.40 9.76 17.86
C GLU A 152 16.62 10.89 18.88
N ALA A 153 17.44 10.69 19.93
CA ALA A 153 17.64 11.72 20.94
C ALA A 153 18.59 12.87 20.52
N GLU A 154 19.35 12.73 19.43
CA GLU A 154 20.40 13.69 19.05
C GLU A 154 20.07 14.64 17.88
N GLU A 155 18.94 14.46 17.18
CA GLU A 155 18.54 15.35 16.07
C GLU A 155 17.25 16.12 16.41
N SER A 156 17.39 17.13 17.27
CA SER A 156 16.39 18.19 17.52
C SER A 156 16.75 19.50 16.83
#